data_AF-A0A2R6NWI2-F1
#
_entry.id   AF-A0A2R6NWI2-F1
#
_cell.length_a   1.000
_cell.length_b   1.000
_cell.length_c   1.000
_cell.angle_alpha   90.00
_cell.angle_beta   90.00
_cell.angle_gamma   90.00
#
_symmetry.space_group_name_H-M   'P 1'
#
loop_
_entity.id
_entity.type
_entity.pdbx_description
1 polymer ?
#
loop_
_entity_poly.entity_id
_entity_poly.type
_entity_poly.pdbx_seq_one_letter_code
_entity_poly.pdbx_strand_id
1 'polypeptide(L)'
;SDSELYATFLPLPSTFNHHDAGCWEALAAEIQSWVLDVAVDVNSAERTWGTDAFWMAYCAAYPTFPQGTWAAWNPHMHIVGTFGERWLMGAEHRNEQHEDNCDGDCRDCMQIRDDIWSEFQTFVGLFYTDGPIICAE
;
A
#
# COMPACT_ATOMS: atom_id res chain seq x y z
N SER A 1 6.51 26.72 13.85
CA SER A 1 5.37 26.69 12.93
C SER A 1 5.39 25.33 12.30
N ASP A 2 4.87 24.37 13.05
CA ASP A 2 4.78 22.98 12.64
C ASP A 2 3.71 22.92 11.56
N SER A 3 4.13 22.84 10.31
CA SER A 3 3.26 22.28 9.29
C SER A 3 3.01 20.85 9.75
N GLU A 4 1.90 20.62 10.44
CA GLU A 4 1.34 19.29 10.64
C GLU A 4 1.25 18.66 9.25
N LEU A 5 2.21 17.80 8.91
CA LEU A 5 2.27 17.07 7.64
C LEU A 5 1.20 15.97 7.73
N TYR A 6 -0.07 16.38 7.69
CA TYR A 6 -1.18 15.46 7.67
C TYR A 6 -1.01 14.52 6.47
N ALA A 7 -1.14 13.21 6.72
CA ALA A 7 -1.20 12.21 5.66
C ALA A 7 -2.46 12.46 4.83
N THR A 8 -2.34 13.22 3.74
CA THR A 8 -3.49 13.73 2.97
C THR A 8 -4.30 12.64 2.27
N PHE A 9 -3.74 11.45 2.14
CA PHE A 9 -4.40 10.25 1.62
C PHE A 9 -5.25 9.54 2.68
N LEU A 10 -5.23 10.02 3.93
CA LEU A 10 -6.10 9.58 5.00
C LEU A 10 -6.98 10.75 5.50
N PRO A 11 -8.20 10.45 5.98
CA PRO A 11 -8.87 9.15 5.92
C PRO A 11 -9.22 8.73 4.48
N LEU A 12 -9.35 7.42 4.25
CA LEU A 12 -9.79 6.86 2.98
C LEU A 12 -11.24 7.24 2.69
N PRO A 13 -11.64 7.41 1.42
CA PRO A 13 -13.02 7.69 1.06
C PRO A 13 -13.94 6.54 1.49
N SER A 14 -15.21 6.85 1.82
CA SER A 14 -16.24 5.86 2.17
C SER A 14 -16.46 4.80 1.07
N THR A 15 -16.13 5.16 -0.17
CA THR A 15 -16.22 4.32 -1.36
C THR A 15 -15.00 3.43 -1.57
N PHE A 16 -13.97 3.50 -0.72
CA PHE A 16 -12.77 2.67 -0.85
C PHE A 16 -13.15 1.19 -0.69
N ASN A 17 -12.95 0.41 -1.75
CA ASN A 17 -13.17 -1.02 -1.74
C ASN A 17 -11.82 -1.74 -1.71
N HIS A 18 -11.49 -2.38 -0.58
CA HIS A 18 -10.21 -3.07 -0.43
C HIS A 18 -10.12 -4.34 -1.28
N HIS A 19 -11.21 -4.83 -1.89
CA HIS A 19 -11.15 -5.91 -2.88
C HIS A 19 -10.88 -5.43 -4.30
N ASP A 20 -11.00 -4.13 -4.58
CA ASP A 20 -10.81 -3.54 -5.89
C ASP A 20 -9.34 -3.11 -6.08
N ALA A 21 -8.67 -3.68 -7.08
CA ALA A 21 -7.30 -3.33 -7.44
C ALA A 21 -7.15 -1.83 -7.75
N GLY A 22 -8.12 -1.24 -8.46
CA GLY A 22 -8.08 0.16 -8.87
C GLY A 22 -8.13 1.13 -7.68
N CYS A 23 -8.84 0.76 -6.61
CA CYS A 23 -8.84 1.53 -5.36
C CYS A 23 -7.44 1.57 -4.73
N TRP A 24 -6.73 0.43 -4.74
CA TRP A 24 -5.36 0.33 -4.23
C TRP A 24 -4.34 1.05 -5.13
N GLU A 25 -4.49 0.98 -6.45
CA GLU A 25 -3.66 1.71 -7.40
C GLU A 25 -3.74 3.23 -7.17
N ALA A 26 -4.96 3.74 -7.03
CA ALA A 26 -5.20 5.15 -6.73
C ALA A 26 -4.56 5.55 -5.40
N LEU A 27 -4.75 4.75 -4.35
CA LEU A 27 -4.15 4.99 -3.04
C LEU A 27 -2.61 4.96 -3.09
N ALA A 28 -2.01 3.99 -3.79
CA ALA A 28 -0.56 3.92 -3.95
C ALA A 28 -0.02 5.17 -4.65
N ALA A 29 -0.72 5.70 -5.65
CA ALA A 29 -0.33 6.94 -6.33
C ALA A 29 -0.41 8.17 -5.43
N GLU A 30 -1.46 8.27 -4.60
CA GLU A 30 -1.62 9.35 -3.61
C GLU A 30 -0.52 9.29 -2.54
N ILE A 31 -0.25 8.11 -1.99
CA ILE A 31 0.82 7.92 -0.99
C ILE A 31 2.18 8.25 -1.61
N GLN A 32 2.47 7.78 -2.83
CA GLN A 32 3.72 8.11 -3.51
C GLN A 32 3.90 9.62 -3.67
N SER A 33 2.85 10.33 -4.07
CA SER A 33 2.90 11.79 -4.23
C SER A 33 3.17 12.47 -2.88
N TRP A 34 2.45 12.07 -1.83
CA TRP A 34 2.68 12.60 -0.47
C TRP A 34 4.10 12.31 0.03
N VAL A 35 4.61 11.10 -0.18
CA VAL A 35 5.97 10.72 0.21
C VAL A 35 7.01 11.60 -0.49
N LEU A 36 6.83 11.87 -1.78
CA LEU A 36 7.80 12.60 -2.59
C LEU A 36 7.70 14.13 -2.45
N ASP A 37 6.51 14.66 -2.15
CA ASP A 37 6.26 16.11 -2.12
C ASP A 37 6.18 16.67 -0.69
N VAL A 38 5.78 15.85 0.28
CA VAL A 38 5.51 16.26 1.67
C VAL A 38 6.53 15.66 2.63
N ALA A 39 6.70 14.33 2.63
CA ALA A 39 7.68 13.62 3.46
C ALA A 39 9.07 13.55 2.78
N VAL A 40 9.60 14.71 2.40
CA VAL A 40 10.82 14.81 1.57
C VAL A 40 12.11 14.41 2.30
N ASP A 41 12.14 14.45 3.63
CA ASP A 41 13.31 14.06 4.41
C ASP A 41 13.44 12.53 4.46
N VAL A 42 14.46 12.02 3.77
CA VAL A 42 14.77 10.59 3.65
C VAL A 42 15.01 9.88 4.97
N ASN A 43 15.33 10.60 6.05
CA ASN A 43 15.58 10.01 7.35
C ASN A 43 14.40 10.17 8.32
N SER A 44 13.31 10.80 7.89
CA SER A 44 12.18 11.06 8.77
C SER A 44 11.32 9.81 8.99
N ALA A 45 10.61 9.81 10.12
CA ALA A 45 9.71 8.72 10.46
C ALA A 45 8.50 8.69 9.51
N GLU A 46 8.04 9.85 9.06
CA GLU A 46 6.98 10.05 8.07
C GLU A 46 7.36 9.43 6.71
N ARG A 47 8.60 9.65 6.27
CA ARG A 47 9.10 9.08 5.02
C ARG A 47 9.18 7.57 5.09
N THR A 48 9.68 7.04 6.20
CA THR A 48 9.74 5.59 6.44
C THR A 48 8.33 4.99 6.46
N TRP A 49 7.43 5.58 7.26
CA TRP A 49 6.04 5.15 7.40
C TRP A 49 5.28 5.21 6.07
N GLY A 50 5.36 6.33 5.33
CA GLY A 50 4.69 6.49 4.04
C GLY A 50 5.24 5.55 2.97
N THR A 51 6.53 5.23 3.00
CA THR A 51 7.12 4.25 2.08
C THR A 51 6.58 2.84 2.34
N ASP A 52 6.42 2.45 3.60
CA ASP A 52 5.79 1.16 3.95
C ASP A 52 4.31 1.13 3.57
N ALA A 53 3.56 2.21 3.85
CA ALA A 53 2.16 2.32 3.45
C ALA A 53 2.00 2.23 1.92
N PHE A 54 2.92 2.85 1.16
CA PHE A 54 2.98 2.73 -0.29
C PHE A 54 3.15 1.27 -0.71
N TRP A 55 4.11 0.55 -0.14
CA TRP A 55 4.36 -0.85 -0.52
C TRP A 55 3.21 -1.78 -0.17
N MET A 56 2.52 -1.53 0.95
CA MET A 56 1.28 -2.25 1.27
C MET A 56 0.21 -2.01 0.19
N ALA A 57 -0.06 -0.74 -0.15
CA ALA A 57 -1.05 -0.41 -1.18
C ALA A 57 -0.67 -0.97 -2.56
N TYR A 58 0.61 -0.87 -2.93
CA TYR A 58 1.12 -1.38 -4.19
C TYR A 58 1.02 -2.91 -4.30
N CYS A 59 1.37 -3.65 -3.24
CA CYS A 59 1.21 -5.11 -3.23
C CYS A 59 -0.26 -5.54 -3.22
N ALA A 60 -1.17 -4.75 -2.67
CA ALA A 60 -2.61 -5.02 -2.74
C ALA A 60 -3.19 -4.73 -4.13
N ALA A 61 -2.68 -3.71 -4.82
CA ALA A 61 -3.01 -3.44 -6.22
C ALA A 61 -2.53 -4.58 -7.14
N TYR A 62 -1.32 -5.10 -6.88
CA TYR A 62 -0.68 -6.14 -7.69
C TYR A 62 -0.31 -7.38 -6.85
N PRO A 63 -1.28 -8.23 -6.45
CA PRO A 63 -1.05 -9.40 -5.60
C PRO A 63 -0.04 -10.43 -6.15
N THR A 64 0.16 -10.46 -7.47
CA THR A 64 1.12 -11.37 -8.12
C THR A 64 2.54 -10.82 -8.16
N PHE A 65 2.77 -9.56 -7.77
CA PHE A 65 4.08 -8.92 -7.78
C PHE A 65 5.13 -9.74 -7.00
N PRO A 66 6.34 -9.97 -7.55
CA PRO A 66 6.89 -9.38 -8.78
C PRO A 66 6.57 -10.14 -10.07
N GLN A 67 5.87 -11.27 -9.98
CA GLN A 67 5.35 -12.00 -11.13
C GLN A 67 4.09 -11.30 -11.69
N GLY A 68 3.64 -11.72 -12.87
CA GLY A 68 2.44 -11.15 -13.49
C GLY A 68 2.61 -9.70 -13.96
N THR A 69 1.48 -8.99 -14.03
CA THR A 69 1.41 -7.61 -14.53
C THR A 69 1.37 -6.63 -13.36
N TRP A 70 2.20 -5.59 -13.44
CA TRP A 70 2.26 -4.52 -12.46
C TRP A 70 2.74 -3.22 -13.10
N ALA A 71 2.36 -2.08 -12.53
CA ALA A 71 2.74 -0.77 -13.06
C ALA A 71 4.09 -0.30 -12.52
N ALA A 72 4.88 0.39 -13.33
CA ALA A 72 6.13 0.97 -12.85
C ALA A 72 5.87 2.00 -11.73
N TRP A 73 6.70 1.97 -10.68
CA TRP A 73 6.71 2.95 -9.60
C TRP A 73 7.88 3.94 -9.74
N ASN A 74 7.85 5.03 -8.98
CA ASN A 74 8.95 5.99 -8.96
C ASN A 74 10.21 5.38 -8.32
N PRO A 75 11.40 5.44 -8.94
CA PRO A 75 12.64 4.86 -8.39
C PRO A 75 13.06 5.36 -7.00
N HIS A 76 12.52 6.50 -6.55
CA HIS A 76 12.73 7.03 -5.19
C HIS A 76 11.90 6.31 -4.11
N MET A 77 11.03 5.38 -4.51
CA MET A 77 10.35 4.43 -3.62
C MET A 77 11.21 3.18 -3.50
N HIS A 78 12.11 3.17 -2.52
CA HIS A 78 13.01 2.05 -2.28
C HIS A 78 12.25 0.88 -1.63
N ILE A 79 12.55 -0.34 -2.08
CA ILE A 79 11.92 -1.57 -1.56
C ILE A 79 12.68 -2.18 -0.37
N VAL A 80 13.98 -1.91 -0.26
CA VAL A 80 14.84 -2.49 0.79
C VAL A 80 14.46 -1.90 2.15
N GLY A 81 14.32 -2.76 3.15
CA GLY A 81 13.93 -2.42 4.51
C GLY A 81 12.44 -2.15 4.70
N THR A 82 11.60 -2.41 3.69
CA THR A 82 10.18 -2.07 3.72
C THR A 82 9.27 -3.31 3.76
N PHE A 83 7.97 -3.08 3.91
CA PHE A 83 6.93 -4.08 3.63
C PHE A 83 7.16 -4.79 2.29
N GLY A 84 7.56 -4.06 1.25
CA GLY A 84 7.80 -4.61 -0.07
C GLY A 84 8.94 -5.63 -0.11
N GLU A 85 10.02 -5.44 0.65
CA GLU A 85 11.06 -6.47 0.78
C GLU A 85 10.54 -7.72 1.49
N ARG A 86 9.81 -7.56 2.61
CA ARG A 86 9.19 -8.70 3.30
C ARG A 86 8.23 -9.45 2.39
N TRP A 87 7.48 -8.71 1.58
CA TRP A 87 6.63 -9.26 0.54
C TRP A 87 7.46 -10.11 -0.42
N LEU A 88 8.49 -9.54 -1.06
CA LEU A 88 9.33 -10.26 -2.03
C LEU A 88 9.93 -11.55 -1.46
N MET A 89 10.40 -11.55 -0.21
CA MET A 89 10.97 -12.74 0.42
C MET A 89 9.98 -13.90 0.58
N GLY A 90 8.68 -13.62 0.67
CA GLY A 90 7.62 -14.64 0.73
C GLY A 90 6.93 -14.93 -0.61
N ALA A 91 7.35 -14.27 -1.70
CA ALA A 91 6.63 -14.32 -2.97
C ALA A 91 6.67 -15.72 -3.62
N GLU A 92 7.75 -16.48 -3.46
CA GLU A 92 7.86 -17.83 -4.02
C GLU A 92 6.72 -18.75 -3.52
N HIS A 93 6.42 -18.70 -2.22
CA HIS A 93 5.36 -19.51 -1.61
C HIS A 93 3.94 -19.07 -1.98
N ARG A 94 3.72 -17.77 -2.23
CA ARG A 94 2.38 -17.26 -2.59
C ARG A 94 2.02 -17.56 -4.03
N ASN A 95 3.00 -17.59 -4.93
CA ASN A 95 2.77 -17.75 -6.37
C ASN A 95 2.70 -19.21 -6.81
N GLU A 96 3.29 -20.16 -6.08
CA GLU A 96 3.15 -21.60 -6.37
C GLU A 96 1.69 -22.09 -6.38
N GLN A 97 0.78 -21.34 -5.74
CA GLN A 97 -0.64 -21.67 -5.62
C GLN A 97 -1.54 -20.88 -6.59
N HIS A 98 -0.98 -19.90 -7.32
CA HIS A 98 -1.75 -18.94 -8.10
C HIS A 98 -1.73 -19.30 -9.59
N GLU A 99 -2.90 -19.36 -10.24
CA GLU A 99 -2.97 -19.64 -11.69
C GLU A 99 -2.28 -18.52 -12.50
N ASP A 100 -1.47 -18.90 -13.49
CA ASP A 100 -0.59 -18.02 -14.30
C ASP A 100 -1.29 -16.87 -15.04
N ASN A 101 -2.63 -16.86 -15.09
CA ASN A 101 -3.43 -15.95 -15.93
C ASN A 101 -4.59 -15.29 -15.16
N CYS A 102 -4.35 -14.93 -13.89
CA CYS A 102 -5.34 -14.22 -13.07
C CYS A 102 -5.19 -12.69 -13.20
N ASP A 103 -6.30 -12.03 -13.59
CA ASP A 103 -6.42 -10.58 -13.80
C ASP A 103 -6.52 -9.78 -12.49
N GLY A 104 -6.15 -10.37 -11.35
CA GLY A 104 -6.20 -9.73 -10.05
C GLY A 104 -7.51 -9.91 -9.27
N ASP A 105 -8.53 -10.56 -9.82
CA ASP A 105 -9.85 -10.74 -9.16
C ASP A 105 -10.17 -12.18 -8.74
N CYS A 106 -9.18 -13.08 -8.82
CA CYS A 106 -9.35 -14.45 -8.36
C CYS A 106 -9.41 -14.53 -6.83
N ARG A 107 -9.88 -15.67 -6.30
CA ARG A 107 -10.05 -15.89 -4.86
C ARG A 107 -8.78 -15.64 -4.06
N ASP A 108 -7.63 -16.05 -4.60
CA ASP A 108 -6.35 -15.92 -3.91
C ASP A 108 -5.89 -14.45 -3.86
N CYS A 109 -6.11 -13.69 -4.93
CA CYS A 109 -5.90 -12.23 -4.94
C CYS A 109 -6.81 -11.51 -3.93
N MET A 110 -8.08 -11.92 -3.82
CA MET A 110 -8.99 -11.36 -2.81
C MET A 110 -8.52 -11.67 -1.39
N GLN A 111 -8.08 -12.91 -1.12
CA GLN A 111 -7.54 -13.28 0.18
C GLN A 111 -6.27 -12.50 0.53
N ILE A 112 -5.37 -12.33 -0.43
CA ILE A 112 -4.18 -11.49 -0.28
C ILE A 112 -4.57 -10.05 0.10
N ARG A 113 -5.57 -9.48 -0.59
CA ARG A 113 -6.06 -8.13 -0.27
C ARG A 113 -6.69 -8.05 1.11
N ASP A 114 -7.42 -9.07 1.56
CA ASP A 114 -7.96 -9.14 2.92
C ASP A 114 -6.84 -9.15 3.98
N ASP A 115 -5.79 -9.95 3.74
CA ASP A 115 -4.64 -10.05 4.65
C ASP A 115 -3.88 -8.71 4.72
N ILE A 116 -3.59 -8.11 3.55
CA ILE A 116 -2.94 -6.79 3.48
C ILE A 116 -3.83 -5.72 4.09
N TRP A 117 -5.15 -5.75 3.86
CA TRP A 117 -6.07 -4.77 4.42
C TRP A 117 -6.02 -4.76 5.95
N SER A 118 -6.03 -5.94 6.58
CA SER A 118 -5.91 -6.07 8.04
C SER A 118 -4.57 -5.50 8.56
N GLU A 119 -3.45 -5.81 7.90
CA GLU A 119 -2.13 -5.27 8.28
C GLU A 119 -2.05 -3.75 8.04
N PHE A 120 -2.58 -3.28 6.91
CA PHE A 120 -2.62 -1.88 6.52
C PHE A 120 -3.39 -1.05 7.53
N GLN A 121 -4.60 -1.48 7.93
CA GLN A 121 -5.39 -0.77 8.93
C GLN A 121 -4.63 -0.63 10.25
N THR A 122 -3.99 -1.71 10.70
CA THR A 122 -3.18 -1.70 11.91
C THR A 122 -1.98 -0.76 11.78
N PHE A 123 -1.31 -0.78 10.63
CA PHE A 123 -0.10 -0.02 10.36
C PHE A 123 -0.36 1.49 10.24
N VAL A 124 -1.36 1.90 9.46
CA VAL A 124 -1.66 3.33 9.31
C VAL A 124 -2.21 3.94 10.60
N GLY A 125 -2.92 3.16 11.40
CA GLY A 125 -3.41 3.59 12.72
C GLY A 125 -2.31 3.89 13.74
N LEU A 126 -1.04 3.52 13.48
CA LEU A 126 0.10 3.89 14.35
C LEU A 126 0.47 5.37 14.22
N PHE A 127 0.28 5.97 13.04
CA PHE A 127 0.60 7.37 12.76
C PHE A 127 -0.65 8.25 12.64
N TYR A 128 -1.78 7.66 12.21
CA TYR A 128 -3.05 8.35 12.11
C TYR A 128 -3.92 8.03 13.34
N THR A 129 -3.86 8.90 14.35
CA THR A 129 -4.62 8.74 15.61
C THR A 129 -5.96 9.47 15.64
N ASP A 130 -6.25 10.27 14.61
CA ASP A 130 -7.24 11.36 14.70
C ASP A 130 -8.64 10.97 14.21
N GLY A 131 -8.90 9.70 13.93
CA GLY A 131 -10.24 9.25 13.55
C GLY A 131 -10.31 7.88 12.87
N PRO A 132 -11.48 7.48 12.36
CA PRO A 132 -11.62 6.25 11.60
C PRO A 132 -10.80 6.33 10.30
N ILE A 133 -10.20 5.20 9.91
CA ILE A 133 -9.37 5.09 8.70
C ILE A 133 -10.22 5.31 7.44
N ILE A 134 -11.49 4.93 7.48
CA ILE A 134 -12.47 5.24 6.42
C ILE A 134 -13.35 6.41 6.89
N CYS A 135 -13.52 7.41 6.04
CA CYS A 135 -14.51 8.48 6.22
C CYS A 135 -15.90 7.89 6.42
N ALA A 136 -16.53 8.16 7.57
CA ALA A 136 -17.97 7.99 7.69
C ALA A 136 -18.66 9.09 6.86
N GLU A 137 -19.64 8.71 6.05
CA GLU A 137 -20.51 9.65 5.33
C GLU A 137 -21.31 10.56 6.27
#